data_AF-T2HS45-F1
#
_entry.id   AF-T2HS45-F1
#
_cell.length_a   1.000
_cell.length_b   1.000
_cell.length_c   1.000
_cell.angle_alpha   90.00
_cell.angle_beta   90.00
_cell.angle_gamma   90.00
#
_symmetry.space_group_name_H-M   'P 1'
#
loop_
_entity.id
_entity.type
_entity.pdbx_description
1 polymer ?
#
loop_
_entity_poly.entity_id
_entity_poly.type
_entity_poly.pdbx_seq_one_letter_code
_entity_poly.pdbx_strand_id
1 'polypeptide(L)' 'AAHCDRTNIQIKLGVHSKNVPNEDEQTRVPKEKFFCLSSKTYTKWDKDIMLIRLNSPVSNSEHITPLSLPSSPP' A
#
# COMPACT_ATOMS: atom_id res chain seq x y z
N ALA A 1 1.53 -2.56 -6.03
CA ALA A 1 1.44 -3.58 -7.08
C ALA A 1 1.81 -4.94 -6.48
N ALA A 2 1.31 -6.05 -7.04
CA ALA A 2 1.61 -7.39 -6.54
C ALA A 2 3.10 -7.73 -6.68
N HIS A 3 3.74 -7.31 -7.78
CA HIS A 3 5.17 -7.56 -8.00
C HIS A 3 6.10 -6.80 -7.05
N CYS A 4 5.59 -5.81 -6.33
CA CYS A 4 6.35 -5.10 -5.31
C CYS A 4 6.44 -5.89 -4.00
N ASP A 5 5.90 -7.11 -3.94
CA ASP A 5 5.99 -7.93 -2.75
C ASP A 5 7.46 -8.24 -2.36
N ARG A 6 7.74 -8.07 -1.07
CA ARG A 6 9.04 -8.25 -0.44
C ARG A 6 8.85 -8.70 1.00
N THR A 7 9.84 -9.40 1.55
CA THR A 7 9.77 -9.92 2.93
C THR A 7 9.67 -8.80 3.97
N ASN A 8 10.47 -7.74 3.83
CA ASN A 8 10.59 -6.65 4.82
C ASN A 8 10.07 -5.33 4.25
N ILE A 9 8.75 -5.18 4.14
CA ILE A 9 8.13 -3.92 3.71
C ILE A 9 7.96 -3.00 4.91
N GLN A 10 8.42 -1.76 4.78
CA GLN A 10 8.12 -0.65 5.68
C GLN A 10 7.27 0.37 4.93
N ILE A 11 6.10 0.69 5.48
CA ILE A 11 5.13 1.60 4.86
C ILE A 11 5.24 2.93 5.59
N LYS A 12 5.70 3.96 4.89
CA LYS A 12 5.78 5.34 5.40
C LYS A 12 4.66 6.18 4.80
N LEU A 13 3.89 6.86 5.66
CA LEU A 13 2.80 7.76 5.30
C LEU A 13 3.09 9.17 5.83
N GLY A 14 2.50 10.20 5.22
CA GLY A 14 2.71 11.59 5.64
C GLY A 14 4.11 12.14 5.31
N VAL A 15 4.77 11.58 4.30
CA VAL A 15 6.17 11.92 3.96
C VAL A 15 6.22 12.87 2.77
N HIS A 16 7.01 13.94 2.89
CA HIS A 16 7.41 14.81 1.77
C HIS A 16 8.85 14.54 1.33
N SER A 17 9.76 14.35 2.30
CA SER A 17 11.19 14.08 2.05
C SER A 17 11.58 12.73 2.62
N LYS A 18 12.35 11.94 1.87
CA LYS A 18 12.89 10.67 2.37
C LYS A 18 14.03 10.84 3.37
N ASN A 19 14.67 12.01 3.38
CA ASN A 19 15.89 12.28 4.14
C ASN A 19 15.64 13.13 5.39
N VAL A 20 14.53 13.88 5.42
CA VAL A 20 14.19 14.79 6.51
C VAL A 20 12.90 14.29 7.14
N PRO A 21 12.85 14.09 8.48
CA PRO A 21 11.63 13.69 9.16
C PRO A 21 10.50 14.70 8.95
N ASN A 22 9.31 14.21 8.62
CA ASN A 22 8.08 15.01 8.55
C ASN A 22 7.33 14.94 9.89
N GLU A 23 6.63 16.01 10.28
CA GLU A 23 5.88 16.07 11.54
C GLU A 23 4.80 14.99 11.64
N ASP A 24 4.08 14.75 10.53
CA ASP A 24 3.02 13.75 10.44
C ASP A 24 3.52 12.37 9.97
N GLU A 25 4.84 12.13 9.88
CA GLU A 25 5.36 10.85 9.39
C GLU A 25 4.91 9.70 10.28
N GLN A 26 4.24 8.72 9.68
CA GLN A 26 3.85 7.49 10.36
C GLN A 26 4.39 6.28 9.62
N THR A 27 5.02 5.38 10.37
CA THR A 27 5.53 4.12 9.84
C THR A 27 4.67 2.95 10.30
N ARG A 28 4.38 2.03 9.39
CA ARG A 28 3.68 0.76 9.64
C ARG A 28 4.42 -0.41 9.00
N VAL A 29 4.10 -1.60 9.46
CA VAL A 29 4.51 -2.86 8.82
C VAL A 29 3.28 -3.64 8.38
N PRO A 30 3.38 -4.47 7.33
CA PRO A 30 2.31 -5.39 6.95
C PRO A 30 1.99 -6.35 8.11
N LYS A 31 0.71 -6.47 8.45
CA LYS A 31 0.19 -7.61 9.22
C LYS A 31 -0.19 -8.76 8.31
N GLU A 32 -0.77 -8.44 7.16
CA GLU A 32 -1.25 -9.41 6.19
C GLU A 32 -1.19 -8.81 4.80
N LYS A 33 -1.00 -9.66 3.79
CA LYS A 33 -0.95 -9.29 2.37
C LYS A 33 -1.96 -10.14 1.62
N PHE A 34 -2.81 -9.50 0.83
CA PHE A 34 -3.81 -10.16 0.00
C PHE A 34 -3.44 -9.98 -1.46
N PHE A 35 -3.37 -11.10 -2.16
CA PHE A 35 -3.03 -11.15 -3.58
C PHE A 35 -4.29 -11.45 -4.38
N CYS A 36 -4.43 -10.79 -5.53
CA CYS A 36 -5.40 -11.23 -6.53
C CYS A 36 -4.84 -12.50 -7.21
N LEU A 37 -5.19 -13.67 -6.68
CA LEU A 37 -4.71 -14.95 -7.23
C LEU A 37 -5.28 -15.16 -8.63
N SER A 38 -4.43 -15.61 -9.55
CA SER A 38 -4.77 -15.75 -10.96
C SER A 38 -4.97 -17.23 -11.34
N SER A 39 -6.08 -17.55 -12.00
CA SER A 39 -6.33 -18.85 -12.61
C SER A 39 -5.58 -18.97 -13.95
N LYS A 40 -4.39 -19.57 -13.90
CA LYS A 40 -3.67 -20.32 -14.96
C LYS A 40 -3.35 -19.71 -16.34
N THR A 41 -3.87 -18.56 -16.77
CA THR A 41 -3.53 -18.00 -18.11
C THR A 41 -3.39 -16.49 -18.07
N TYR A 42 -2.19 -15.99 -17.76
CA TYR A 42 -1.92 -14.55 -17.65
C TYR A 42 -0.51 -14.17 -18.07
N THR A 43 -0.36 -12.93 -18.58
CA THR A 43 0.94 -12.33 -18.90
C THR A 43 1.68 -11.92 -17.62
N LYS A 44 2.97 -11.60 -17.72
CA LYS A 44 3.87 -11.34 -16.58
C LYS A 44 3.35 -10.29 -15.57
N TRP A 45 2.50 -9.35 -15.99
CA TRP A 45 1.97 -8.26 -15.15
C TRP A 45 0.45 -8.19 -15.13
N ASP A 46 -0.25 -9.23 -15.58
CA ASP A 46 -1.70 -9.25 -15.42
C ASP A 46 -2.06 -9.31 -13.94
N LYS A 47 -3.12 -8.59 -13.56
CA LYS A 47 -3.62 -8.52 -12.17
C LYS A 47 -2.55 -8.15 -11.14
N ASP A 48 -1.70 -7.18 -11.47
CA ASP A 48 -0.60 -6.70 -10.62
C ASP A 48 -1.07 -5.82 -9.43
N ILE A 49 -2.01 -6.34 -8.65
CA ILE A 49 -2.62 -5.69 -7.49
C ILE A 49 -2.44 -6.53 -6.22
N MET A 50 -2.07 -5.86 -5.14
CA MET A 50 -1.93 -6.44 -3.80
C MET A 50 -2.48 -5.44 -2.79
N LEU A 51 -3.27 -5.94 -1.84
CA LEU A 51 -3.73 -5.18 -0.69
C LEU A 51 -2.85 -5.54 0.52
N ILE A 52 -2.50 -4.54 1.32
CA ILE A 52 -1.74 -4.75 2.55
C ILE A 52 -2.57 -4.26 3.73
N ARG A 53 -2.83 -5.15 4.68
CA ARG A 53 -3.40 -4.77 5.98
C ARG A 53 -2.28 -4.28 6.89
N LEU A 54 -2.40 -3.07 7.38
CA LEU A 54 -1.45 -2.49 8.33
C LEU A 54 -1.55 -3.20 9.69
N ASN A 55 -0.42 -3.31 10.40
CA ASN A 55 -0.37 -3.90 11.75
C ASN A 55 -1.11 -3.09 12.81
N SER A 56 -1.24 -1.79 12.60
CA SER A 56 -2.07 -0.89 13.40
C SER A 56 -2.67 0.20 12.50
N PRO A 57 -3.84 0.77 12.87
CA PRO A 57 -4.41 1.89 12.13
C PRO A 57 -3.46 3.09 12.12
N VAL A 58 -3.64 3.98 11.15
CA VAL A 58 -2.98 5.28 11.09
C VAL A 58 -3.88 6.37 11.67
N SER A 59 -3.27 7.38 12.29
CA SER A 59 -4.00 8.60 12.66
C SER A 59 -4.18 9.44 11.40
N ASN A 60 -5.41 9.82 11.09
CA ASN A 60 -5.69 10.72 9.97
C ASN A 60 -5.19 12.13 10.28
N SER A 61 -4.72 12.83 9.26
CA SER A 61 -4.29 14.24 9.32
C SER A 61 -4.49 14.91 7.96
N GLU A 62 -4.15 16.19 7.85
CA GLU A 62 -4.10 16.89 6.56
C GLU A 62 -3.19 16.17 5.54
N HIS A 63 -2.14 15.51 6.03
CA HIS A 63 -1.14 14.82 5.21
C HIS A 63 -1.35 13.30 5.11
N ILE A 64 -2.32 12.74 5.83
CA ILE A 64 -2.67 11.31 5.82
C ILE A 64 -4.19 11.17 5.75
N THR A 65 -4.69 10.91 4.53
CA THR A 65 -6.10 10.65 4.27
C THR A 65 -6.27 9.51 3.25
N PRO A 66 -7.33 8.71 3.34
CA PRO A 66 -7.68 7.75 2.29
C PRO A 66 -7.95 8.43 0.95
N LEU A 67 -7.61 7.76 -0.14
CA LEU A 67 -8.01 8.13 -1.50
C LEU A 67 -9.18 7.25 -1.94
N SER A 68 -10.26 7.89 -2.41
CA SER A 68 -11.44 7.18 -2.91
C SER A 68 -11.14 6.39 -4.18
N LEU A 69 -11.72 5.20 -4.27
CA LEU A 69 -11.66 4.40 -5.50
C LEU A 69 -12.62 4.96 -6.57
N PRO A 70 -12.36 4.70 -7.86
CA PRO A 70 -13.34 4.96 -8.92
C PRO A 70 -14.67 4.27 -8.65
N SER A 71 -15.77 4.89 -9.04
CA SER A 71 -17.13 4.34 -8.85
C SER A 71 -17.43 3.15 -9.77
N SER A 72 -16.66 2.98 -10.84
CA SER A 72 -16.85 1.91 -11.83
C SER A 72 -15.50 1.53 -12.48
N PRO A 73 -15.37 0.28 -12.97
CA PRO A 73 -14.23 -0.11 -13.80
C PRO A 73 -14.19 0.71 -15.11
N PRO A 74 -13.02 0.81 -15.76
CA PRO A 74 -12.87 1.43 -17.08
C PRO A 74 -13.68 0.72 -18.17
#